data_AF-A0A3E1NNC5-F1
#
_entry.id   AF-A0A3E1NNC5-F1
#
_cell.length_a   1.000
_cell.length_b   1.000
_cell.length_c   1.000
_cell.angle_alpha   90.00
_cell.angle_beta   90.00
_cell.angle_gamma   90.00
#
_symmetry.space_group_name_H-M   'P 1'
#
loop_
_entity.id
_entity.type
_entity.pdbx_description
1 polymer ?
#
loop_
_entity_poly.entity_id
_entity_poly.type
_entity_poly.pdbx_seq_one_letter_code
_entity_poly.pdbx_strand_id
1 'polypeptide(L)'
;MKKYDEVSVVRQLNNVDAVIGINPASKVIKVAKNSAIGNRTSGKIDFLSHYCGYHVEIVDVIQQQKERDEEIAAKKAAKKAAHKAKFAEDNTFKGITRAVDKRMRTIKRK
;
A
#
# COMPACT_ATOMS: atom_id res chain seq x y z
N MET A 1 7.27 31.55 -8.92
CA MET A 1 6.43 30.40 -9.34
C MET A 1 7.16 29.12 -8.92
N LYS A 2 6.60 28.30 -8.02
CA LYS A 2 7.21 26.99 -7.73
C LYS A 2 7.13 26.16 -9.01
N LYS A 3 8.27 25.72 -9.53
CA LYS A 3 8.31 24.81 -10.69
C LYS A 3 7.69 23.49 -10.24
N TYR A 4 6.59 23.10 -10.86
CA TYR A 4 6.08 21.74 -10.69
C TYR A 4 7.03 20.78 -11.37
N ASP A 5 7.30 19.67 -10.70
CA ASP A 5 8.07 18.55 -11.23
C ASP A 5 7.12 17.36 -11.39
N GLU A 6 7.14 16.71 -12.55
CA GLU A 6 6.22 15.63 -12.91
C GLU A 6 6.27 14.50 -11.87
N VAL A 7 7.48 14.05 -11.51
CA VAL A 7 7.67 12.94 -10.58
C VAL A 7 7.15 13.29 -9.19
N SER A 8 7.46 14.49 -8.71
CA SER A 8 6.96 15.00 -7.43
C SER A 8 5.43 15.13 -7.41
N VAL A 9 4.82 15.61 -8.50
CA VAL A 9 3.37 15.77 -8.60
C VAL A 9 2.66 14.42 -8.61
N VAL A 10 3.13 13.47 -9.42
CA VAL A 10 2.58 12.10 -9.46
C VAL A 10 2.65 11.45 -8.08
N ARG A 11 3.79 11.57 -7.38
CA ARG A 11 3.96 11.00 -6.04
C ARG A 11 3.02 11.65 -5.02
N GLN A 12 2.80 12.96 -5.11
CA GLN A 12 1.88 13.67 -4.22
C GLN A 12 0.42 13.30 -4.48
N LEU A 13 0.02 13.15 -5.75
CA LEU A 13 -1.33 12.76 -6.12
C LEU A 13 -1.66 11.32 -5.74
N ASN A 14 -0.68 10.40 -5.78
CA ASN A 14 -0.86 9.01 -5.31
C ASN A 14 -1.20 8.89 -3.82
N ASN A 15 -0.94 9.93 -3.01
CA ASN A 15 -1.31 9.96 -1.60
C ASN A 15 -2.68 10.59 -1.34
N VAL A 16 -3.39 11.02 -2.39
CA VAL A 16 -4.70 11.65 -2.26
C VAL A 16 -5.78 10.59 -2.46
N ASP A 17 -6.65 10.40 -1.47
CA ASP A 17 -7.72 9.39 -1.50
C ASP A 17 -8.70 9.58 -2.68
N ALA A 18 -8.80 10.79 -3.23
CA ALA A 18 -9.58 11.12 -4.42
C ALA A 18 -9.01 10.54 -5.72
N VAL A 19 -7.71 10.27 -5.75
CA VAL A 19 -7.00 9.73 -6.90
C VAL A 19 -6.86 8.23 -6.70
N ILE A 20 -7.56 7.50 -7.55
CA ILE A 20 -7.61 6.03 -7.52
C ILE A 20 -6.25 5.43 -7.87
N GLY A 21 -5.58 6.04 -8.84
CA GLY A 21 -4.27 5.60 -9.28
C GLY A 21 -3.75 6.41 -10.46
N ILE A 22 -2.43 6.48 -10.57
CA ILE A 22 -1.73 7.15 -11.67
C ILE A 22 -0.81 6.15 -12.33
N ASN A 23 -0.92 6.04 -13.66
CA ASN A 23 0.04 5.32 -14.47
C ASN A 23 0.92 6.32 -15.23
N PRO A 24 2.19 6.51 -14.83
CA PRO A 24 3.10 7.43 -15.51
C PRO A 24 3.55 6.92 -16.89
N ALA A 25 3.55 5.61 -17.14
CA ALA A 25 3.97 5.05 -18.42
C ALA A 25 2.92 5.26 -19.51
N SER A 26 1.64 5.07 -19.18
CA SER A 26 0.52 5.33 -20.09
C SER A 26 0.02 6.78 -20.02
N LYS A 27 0.57 7.59 -19.11
CA LYS A 27 0.12 8.96 -18.81
C LYS A 27 -1.38 9.06 -18.52
N VAL A 28 -1.92 8.15 -17.70
CA VAL A 28 -3.35 8.14 -17.33
C VAL A 28 -3.51 8.37 -15.84
N ILE A 29 -4.39 9.29 -15.46
CA ILE A 29 -4.79 9.61 -14.09
C ILE A 29 -6.23 9.14 -13.90
N LYS A 30 -6.45 8.22 -12.97
CA LYS A 30 -7.80 7.76 -12.61
C LYS A 30 -8.30 8.52 -11.39
N VAL A 31 -9.43 9.20 -11.54
CA VAL A 31 -10.03 10.06 -10.53
C VAL A 31 -11.42 9.55 -10.19
N ALA A 32 -11.76 9.51 -8.91
CA ALA A 32 -13.07 9.11 -8.43
C ALA A 32 -14.17 10.13 -8.82
N LYS A 33 -15.24 9.66 -9.47
CA LYS A 33 -16.33 10.48 -10.03
C LYS A 33 -17.05 11.42 -9.06
N ASN A 34 -17.02 11.14 -7.76
CA ASN A 34 -17.69 11.93 -6.71
C ASN A 34 -16.74 12.39 -5.61
N SER A 35 -15.43 12.40 -5.86
CA SER A 35 -14.49 12.76 -4.80
C SER A 35 -14.32 14.27 -4.66
N ALA A 36 -14.23 14.74 -3.42
CA ALA A 36 -13.99 16.14 -3.10
C ALA A 36 -12.52 16.49 -3.39
N ILE A 37 -12.27 17.10 -4.55
CA ILE A 37 -10.93 17.52 -4.98
C ILE A 37 -10.77 19.02 -4.67
N GLY A 38 -9.86 19.34 -3.74
CA GLY A 38 -9.51 20.73 -3.46
C GLY A 38 -8.71 21.39 -4.60
N ASN A 39 -8.78 22.72 -4.68
CA ASN A 39 -8.12 23.53 -5.73
C ASN A 39 -6.62 23.25 -5.88
N ARG A 40 -5.92 22.94 -4.78
CA ARG A 40 -4.49 22.59 -4.82
C ARG A 40 -4.21 21.29 -5.59
N THR A 41 -5.10 20.32 -5.48
CA THR A 41 -4.99 19.02 -6.17
C THR A 41 -5.43 19.17 -7.63
N SER A 42 -6.50 19.91 -7.87
CA SER A 42 -6.97 20.25 -9.21
C SER A 42 -5.88 20.94 -10.05
N GLY A 43 -5.19 21.95 -9.51
CA GLY A 43 -4.11 22.63 -10.23
C GLY A 43 -2.90 21.74 -10.55
N LYS A 44 -2.70 20.65 -9.82
CA LYS A 44 -1.65 19.65 -10.12
C LYS A 44 -2.06 18.68 -11.23
N ILE A 45 -3.34 18.26 -11.21
CA ILE A 45 -3.92 17.45 -12.29
C ILE A 45 -3.93 18.25 -13.58
N ASP A 46 -4.28 19.54 -13.50
CA ASP A 46 -4.23 20.49 -14.59
C ASP A 46 -2.82 20.63 -15.16
N PHE A 47 -1.81 20.77 -14.28
CA PHE A 47 -0.41 20.77 -14.69
C PHE A 47 -0.03 19.49 -15.47
N LEU A 48 -0.39 18.31 -14.96
CA LEU A 48 -0.09 17.05 -15.64
C LEU A 48 -0.83 16.91 -16.97
N SER A 49 -2.08 17.36 -17.05
CA SER A 49 -2.88 17.29 -18.28
C SER A 49 -2.38 18.24 -19.36
N HIS A 50 -2.14 19.51 -19.01
CA HIS A 50 -1.79 20.55 -19.98
C HIS A 50 -0.32 20.55 -20.37
N TYR A 51 0.60 20.20 -19.45
CA TYR A 51 2.04 20.33 -19.70
C TYR A 51 2.74 18.97 -19.83
N CYS A 52 2.30 17.94 -19.10
CA CYS A 52 2.92 16.61 -19.17
C CYS A 52 2.19 15.63 -20.12
N GLY A 53 1.02 16.01 -20.64
CA GLY A 53 0.24 15.22 -21.59
C GLY A 53 -0.47 14.02 -20.96
N TYR A 54 -0.91 14.14 -19.70
CA TYR A 54 -1.71 13.12 -19.04
C TYR A 54 -3.19 13.22 -19.43
N HIS A 55 -3.85 12.08 -19.48
CA HIS A 55 -5.29 11.97 -19.66
C HIS A 55 -5.97 11.66 -18.33
N VAL A 56 -7.02 12.40 -18.02
CA VAL A 56 -7.81 12.22 -16.80
C VAL A 56 -9.02 11.35 -17.12
N GLU A 57 -9.06 10.15 -16.54
CA GLU A 57 -10.19 9.24 -16.60
C GLU A 57 -10.98 9.34 -15.31
N ILE A 58 -12.28 9.59 -15.44
CA ILE A 58 -13.19 9.61 -14.30
C ILE A 58 -13.78 8.21 -14.13
N VAL A 59 -13.47 7.57 -13.01
CA VAL A 59 -13.86 6.19 -12.70
C VAL A 59 -14.83 6.17 -11.52
N ASP A 60 -15.87 5.35 -11.61
CA ASP A 60 -16.81 5.13 -10.52
C ASP A 60 -16.22 4.16 -9.47
N VAL A 61 -16.05 4.65 -8.24
CA VAL A 61 -15.41 3.97 -7.09
C VAL A 61 -16.09 2.64 -6.70
N ILE A 62 -17.35 2.46 -7.10
CA ILE A 62 -18.17 1.28 -6.78
C ILE A 62 -17.52 -0.02 -7.27
N GLN A 63 -16.71 0.03 -8.34
CA GLN A 63 -16.14 -1.17 -8.94
C GLN A 63 -14.81 -1.62 -8.30
N GLN A 64 -14.09 -0.73 -7.61
CA GLN A 64 -12.73 -1.02 -7.08
C GLN A 64 -12.65 -1.18 -5.56
N GLN A 65 -13.62 -0.66 -4.80
CA GLN A 65 -13.66 -0.91 -3.36
C GLN A 65 -13.89 -2.41 -3.06
N LYS A 66 -14.67 -3.10 -3.91
CA LYS A 66 -14.84 -4.57 -3.85
C LYS A 66 -13.52 -5.34 -4.01
N GLU A 67 -12.64 -4.90 -4.91
CA GLU A 67 -11.35 -5.58 -5.13
C GLU A 67 -10.32 -5.28 -4.03
N ARG A 68 -10.33 -4.07 -3.45
CA ARG A 68 -9.37 -3.65 -2.41
C ARG A 68 -9.67 -4.25 -1.03
N ASP A 69 -10.93 -4.42 -0.67
CA ASP A 69 -11.30 -5.01 0.62
C ASP A 69 -11.03 -6.53 0.65
N GLU A 70 -11.13 -7.23 -0.50
CA GLU A 70 -10.78 -8.65 -0.62
C GLU A 70 -9.27 -8.89 -0.47
N GLU A 71 -8.42 -8.02 -1.02
CA GLU A 71 -6.95 -8.18 -0.96
C GLU A 71 -6.39 -7.94 0.47
N ILE A 72 -6.97 -7.00 1.22
CA ILE A 72 -6.56 -6.68 2.60
C ILE A 72 -7.00 -7.78 3.57
N ALA A 73 -8.14 -8.44 3.33
CA ALA A 73 -8.60 -9.57 4.11
C ALA A 73 -7.67 -10.80 3.97
N ALA A 74 -7.22 -11.11 2.76
CA ALA A 74 -6.33 -12.24 2.50
C ALA A 74 -4.94 -12.08 3.16
N LYS A 75 -4.34 -10.88 3.07
CA LYS A 75 -3.02 -10.61 3.68
C LYS A 75 -3.05 -10.62 5.22
N LYS A 76 -4.15 -10.15 5.84
CA LYS A 76 -4.31 -10.24 7.31
C LYS A 76 -4.53 -11.68 7.78
N ALA A 77 -5.24 -12.52 7.01
CA ALA A 77 -5.44 -13.92 7.35
C ALA A 77 -4.13 -14.72 7.31
N ALA A 78 -3.29 -14.54 6.28
CA ALA A 78 -2.02 -15.24 6.16
C ALA A 78 -1.04 -14.92 7.31
N LYS A 79 -0.97 -13.65 7.72
CA LYS A 79 -0.10 -13.24 8.84
C LYS A 79 -0.57 -13.79 10.19
N LYS A 80 -1.89 -13.88 10.40
CA LYS A 80 -2.48 -14.46 11.62
C LYS A 80 -2.27 -15.97 11.69
N ALA A 81 -2.36 -16.67 10.55
CA ALA A 81 -2.08 -18.11 10.48
C ALA A 81 -0.59 -18.44 10.72
N ALA A 82 0.33 -17.69 10.13
CA ALA A 82 1.77 -17.90 10.33
C ALA A 82 2.22 -17.67 11.78
N HIS A 83 1.67 -16.66 12.46
CA HIS A 83 1.97 -16.41 13.87
C HIS A 83 1.40 -17.52 14.77
N LYS A 84 0.20 -18.03 14.48
CA LYS A 84 -0.43 -19.11 15.27
C LYS A 84 0.31 -20.45 15.11
N ALA A 85 0.83 -20.74 13.91
CA ALA A 85 1.62 -21.95 13.66
C ALA A 85 2.97 -21.93 14.42
N LYS A 86 3.70 -20.81 14.38
CA LYS A 86 4.96 -20.68 15.14
C LYS A 86 4.75 -20.76 16.65
N PHE A 87 3.70 -20.13 17.17
CA PHE A 87 3.37 -20.18 18.59
C PHE A 87 2.95 -21.59 19.05
N ALA A 88 2.35 -22.39 18.16
CA ALA A 88 2.01 -23.77 18.48
C ALA A 88 3.26 -24.68 18.52
N GLU A 89 4.20 -24.54 17.58
CA GLU A 89 5.42 -25.35 17.56
C GLU A 89 6.33 -25.09 18.77
N ASP A 90 6.51 -23.82 19.14
CA ASP A 90 7.38 -23.43 20.27
C ASP A 90 6.83 -23.92 21.63
N ASN A 91 5.53 -24.14 21.74
CA ASN A 91 4.88 -24.68 22.96
C ASN A 91 4.79 -26.21 23.01
N THR A 92 5.26 -26.93 21.98
CA THR A 92 5.34 -28.40 22.05
C THR A 92 6.50 -28.84 22.96
N PHE A 93 6.40 -30.03 23.55
CA PHE A 93 7.47 -30.60 24.38
C PHE A 93 8.84 -30.63 23.67
N LYS A 94 8.83 -30.90 22.36
CA LYS A 94 10.02 -30.87 21.50
C LYS A 94 10.54 -29.43 21.24
N GLY A 95 9.65 -28.45 21.16
CA GLY A 95 10.00 -27.03 21.05
C GLY A 95 10.65 -26.49 22.32
N ILE A 96 10.05 -26.81 23.47
CA ILE A 96 10.55 -26.40 24.80
C ILE A 96 11.94 -26.99 25.06
N THR A 97 12.15 -28.28 24.83
CA THR A 97 13.46 -28.94 25.03
C THR A 97 14.56 -28.34 24.14
N ARG A 98 14.25 -28.03 22.87
CA ARG A 98 15.20 -27.38 21.96
C ARG A 98 15.55 -25.95 22.38
N ALA A 99 14.58 -25.19 22.89
CA ALA A 99 14.79 -23.84 23.40
C ALA A 99 15.67 -23.84 24.67
N VAL A 100 15.43 -24.79 25.58
CA VAL A 100 16.24 -25.00 26.79
C VAL A 100 17.68 -25.37 26.43
N ASP A 101 17.90 -26.33 25.51
CA ASP A 101 19.26 -26.73 25.09
C ASP A 101 20.02 -25.56 24.44
N LYS A 102 19.36 -24.78 23.59
CA LYS A 102 19.95 -23.59 22.95
C LYS A 102 20.38 -22.55 23.99
N ARG A 103 19.54 -22.30 25.00
CA ARG A 103 19.83 -21.35 26.09
C ARG A 103 20.97 -21.84 26.98
N MET A 104 21.01 -23.13 27.30
CA MET A 104 22.11 -23.76 28.02
C MET A 104 23.44 -23.65 27.26
N ARG A 105 23.41 -23.84 25.94
CA ARG A 105 24.61 -23.73 25.08
C ARG A 105 25.17 -22.31 25.02
N THR A 106 24.32 -21.27 25.08
CA THR A 106 24.79 -19.88 25.15
C THR A 106 25.33 -19.48 26.52
N ILE A 107 24.80 -20.06 27.60
CA ILE A 107 25.31 -19.80 28.95
C ILE A 107 26.69 -20.43 29.14
N LYS A 108 26.92 -21.65 28.64
CA LYS A 108 28.22 -22.35 28.71
C LYS A 108 29.33 -21.76 27.81
N ARG A 109 29.01 -20.78 26.96
CA ARG A 109 29.96 -20.12 26.05
C ARG A 109 30.48 -18.77 26.57
N LYS A 110 29.97 -18.30 27.71
CA LYS A 110 30.56 -17.21 28.49
C LYS A 110 31.48 -17.81 29.55
#